data_AF-X1QRQ6-F1
#
_entry.id   AF-X1QRQ6-F1
#
_cell.length_a   1.000
_cell.length_b   1.000
_cell.length_c   1.000
_cell.angle_alpha   90.00
_cell.angle_beta   90.00
_cell.angle_gamma   90.00
#
_symmetry.space_group_name_H-M   'P 1'
#
loop_
_entity.id
_entity.type
_entity.pdbx_description
1 polymer ?
#
loop_
_entity_poly.entity_id
_entity_poly.type
_entity_poly.pdbx_seq_one_letter_code
_entity_poly.pdbx_strand_id
1 'polypeptide(L)'
;MKESVRVKRELYAEYSKERGGAVVSVRYLGNGLRREERLSYERYDDWQEGHQIRTSEDNGETWTEWCMLHEQWPRQHDFDKEEGSFAWCHDPVSSRFVQVVFQRITIGAG
;
A
#
# COMPACT_ATOMS: atom_id res chain seq x y z
N MET A 1 29.39 -21.53 -14.52
CA MET A 1 29.26 -20.47 -13.49
C MET A 1 27.99 -19.71 -13.79
N LYS A 2 27.06 -19.56 -12.83
CA LYS A 2 25.87 -18.71 -13.01
C LYS A 2 26.30 -17.27 -12.79
N GLU A 3 26.13 -16.43 -13.79
CA GLU A 3 26.34 -14.99 -13.66
C GLU A 3 25.30 -14.43 -12.69
N SER A 4 25.76 -13.74 -11.65
CA SER A 4 24.89 -13.01 -10.73
C SER A 4 24.85 -11.54 -11.15
N VAL A 5 23.69 -11.06 -11.54
CA VAL A 5 23.48 -9.63 -11.80
C VAL A 5 22.99 -8.98 -10.51
N ARG A 6 23.65 -7.88 -10.11
CA ARG A 6 23.28 -7.07 -8.95
C ARG A 6 22.91 -5.68 -9.45
N VAL A 7 21.61 -5.38 -9.49
CA VAL A 7 21.11 -4.04 -9.84
C VAL A 7 20.86 -3.26 -8.55
N LYS A 8 21.44 -2.06 -8.43
CA LYS A 8 21.20 -1.14 -7.33
C LYS A 8 20.84 0.24 -7.91
N ARG A 9 19.70 0.78 -7.51
CA ARG A 9 19.26 2.14 -7.82
C ARG A 9 18.76 2.77 -6.53
N GLU A 10 19.33 3.89 -6.15
CA GLU A 10 18.89 4.71 -5.02
C GLU A 10 18.48 6.07 -5.56
N LEU A 11 17.34 6.56 -5.10
CA LEU A 11 16.82 7.88 -5.45
C LEU A 11 16.55 8.61 -4.14
N TYR A 12 16.97 9.86 -4.08
CA TYR A 12 16.76 10.73 -2.93
C TYR A 12 15.83 11.86 -3.37
N ALA A 13 14.83 12.16 -2.56
CA ALA A 13 13.92 13.28 -2.77
C ALA A 13 14.14 14.31 -1.66
N GLU A 14 14.03 15.60 -1.99
CA GLU A 14 14.07 16.67 -0.99
C GLU A 14 12.89 16.56 -0.03
N TYR A 15 13.14 16.86 1.25
CA TYR A 15 12.12 16.86 2.28
C TYR A 15 11.12 18.01 2.05
N SER A 16 9.87 17.67 1.75
CA SER A 16 8.91 18.63 1.22
C SER A 16 8.26 19.55 2.26
N LYS A 17 8.00 19.08 3.50
CA LYS A 17 7.09 19.73 4.49
C LYS A 17 5.66 19.94 3.91
N GLU A 18 4.57 20.11 4.66
CA GLU A 18 3.97 19.38 5.78
C GLU A 18 3.41 18.02 5.28
N ARG A 19 3.27 17.02 6.18
CA ARG A 19 2.99 15.56 5.97
C ARG A 19 4.27 14.72 5.88
N GLY A 20 4.46 13.92 6.92
CA GLY A 20 5.65 13.15 7.30
C GLY A 20 6.02 12.02 6.36
N GLY A 21 6.90 11.13 6.84
CA GLY A 21 7.61 10.15 6.02
C GLY A 21 6.71 9.43 5.03
N ALA A 22 7.16 9.34 3.77
CA ALA A 22 6.47 8.55 2.77
C ALA A 22 6.51 7.07 3.18
N VAL A 23 5.33 6.48 3.33
CA VAL A 23 5.18 5.04 3.59
C VAL A 23 4.78 4.37 2.30
N VAL A 24 5.72 3.60 1.76
CA VAL A 24 5.57 2.88 0.49
C VAL A 24 5.63 1.39 0.72
N SER A 25 4.74 0.65 0.07
CA SER A 25 4.83 -0.81 0.02
C SER A 25 4.48 -1.31 -1.37
N VAL A 26 5.14 -2.38 -1.79
CA VAL A 26 4.85 -3.09 -3.05
C VAL A 26 4.55 -4.54 -2.72
N ARG A 27 3.53 -5.11 -3.36
CA ARG A 27 3.15 -6.50 -3.17
C ARG A 27 2.67 -7.18 -4.44
N TYR A 28 2.80 -8.50 -4.45
CA TYR A 28 2.11 -9.34 -5.43
C TYR A 28 0.65 -9.52 -5.03
N LEU A 29 -0.23 -9.50 -6.04
CA LEU A 29 -1.63 -9.84 -5.90
C LEU A 29 -1.84 -11.30 -6.34
N GLY A 30 -1.97 -12.21 -5.37
CA GLY A 30 -2.14 -13.64 -5.63
C GLY A 30 -0.85 -14.33 -6.11
N ASN A 31 -0.99 -15.32 -6.99
CA ASN A 31 0.09 -16.21 -7.45
C ASN A 31 0.71 -15.81 -8.81
N GLY A 32 0.45 -14.60 -9.29
CA GLY A 32 0.92 -14.10 -10.59
C GLY A 32 2.00 -13.02 -10.49
N LEU A 33 2.24 -12.37 -11.62
CA LEU A 33 3.16 -11.24 -11.75
C LEU A 33 2.49 -9.89 -11.47
N ARG A 34 1.17 -9.89 -11.23
CA ARG A 34 0.42 -8.69 -10.93
C ARG A 34 0.88 -8.10 -9.60
N ARG A 35 1.19 -6.81 -9.59
CA ARG A 35 1.63 -6.09 -8.40
C ARG A 35 0.71 -4.91 -8.08
N GLU A 36 0.63 -4.58 -6.80
CA GLU A 36 0.06 -3.35 -6.27
C GLU A 36 1.16 -2.60 -5.52
N GLU A 37 1.29 -1.32 -5.79
CA GLU A 37 2.08 -0.40 -4.98
C GLU A 37 1.14 0.54 -4.25
N ARG A 38 1.43 0.75 -2.96
CA ARG A 38 0.71 1.67 -2.09
C ARG A 38 1.64 2.79 -1.68
N LEU A 39 1.13 4.01 -1.73
CA LEU A 39 1.78 5.21 -1.23
C LEU A 39 0.85 5.88 -0.23
N SER A 40 1.42 6.29 0.89
CA SER A 40 0.75 7.11 1.90
C SER A 40 1.80 7.95 2.62
N TYR A 41 1.35 8.88 3.45
CA TYR A 41 2.23 9.80 4.16
C TYR A 41 1.89 9.78 5.63
N GLU A 42 2.92 9.71 6.47
CA GLU A 42 2.74 9.80 7.92
C GLU A 42 2.16 11.17 8.32
N ARG A 43 1.15 11.16 9.19
CA ARG A 43 0.49 12.34 9.74
C ARG A 43 0.94 12.58 11.18
N TYR A 44 0.78 11.58 12.06
CA TYR A 44 1.29 11.57 13.44
C TYR A 44 1.26 10.15 14.02
N ASP A 45 2.17 9.81 14.94
CA ASP A 45 2.22 8.53 15.68
C ASP A 45 1.88 7.29 14.83
N ASP A 46 2.62 7.06 13.74
CA ASP A 46 2.40 5.98 12.75
C ASP A 46 1.06 6.02 11.99
N TRP A 47 0.21 7.03 12.22
CA TRP A 47 -0.97 7.27 11.40
C TRP A 47 -0.57 7.80 10.04
N GLN A 48 -1.11 7.20 8.99
CA GLN A 48 -0.90 7.60 7.61
C GLN A 48 -2.18 8.21 7.03
N GLU A 49 -2.03 9.06 6.03
CA GLU A 49 -3.12 9.61 5.25
C GLU A 49 -2.81 9.62 3.75
N GLY A 50 -3.79 9.98 2.93
CA GLY A 50 -3.60 10.15 1.49
C GLY A 50 -3.27 8.84 0.77
N HIS A 51 -3.88 7.74 1.20
CA HIS A 51 -3.62 6.40 0.66
C HIS A 51 -3.94 6.35 -0.83
N GLN A 52 -2.89 6.12 -1.62
CA GLN A 52 -2.95 5.96 -3.07
C GLN A 52 -2.47 4.57 -3.46
N ILE A 53 -3.04 4.06 -4.55
CA ILE A 53 -2.63 2.79 -5.16
C ILE A 53 -2.31 2.96 -6.63
N ARG A 54 -1.43 2.11 -7.12
CA ARG A 54 -1.26 1.83 -8.55
C ARG A 54 -0.97 0.36 -8.74
N THR A 55 -1.24 -0.16 -9.92
CA THR A 55 -1.04 -1.57 -10.24
C THR A 55 -0.15 -1.76 -11.45
N SER A 56 0.51 -2.91 -11.51
CA SER A 56 1.28 -3.37 -12.66
C SER A 56 0.82 -4.78 -13.03
N GLU A 57 0.61 -5.01 -14.32
CA GLU A 57 0.26 -6.34 -14.87
C GLU A 57 1.49 -7.07 -15.42
N ASP A 58 2.66 -6.41 -15.47
CA ASP A 58 3.89 -6.86 -16.10
C ASP A 58 5.09 -6.85 -15.13
N ASN A 59 4.84 -7.24 -13.88
CA ASN A 59 5.86 -7.41 -12.85
C ASN A 59 6.63 -6.13 -12.47
N GLY A 60 6.02 -4.97 -12.67
CA GLY A 60 6.54 -3.66 -12.32
C GLY A 60 7.29 -2.95 -13.44
N GLU A 61 7.19 -3.41 -14.69
CA GLU A 61 7.76 -2.74 -15.86
C GLU A 61 6.94 -1.49 -16.22
N THR A 62 5.61 -1.63 -16.27
CA THR A 62 4.67 -0.52 -16.41
C THR A 62 3.70 -0.48 -15.24
N TRP A 63 3.26 0.74 -14.91
CA TRP A 63 2.33 0.99 -13.81
C TRP A 63 1.19 1.86 -14.30
N THR A 64 0.00 1.64 -13.75
CA THR A 64 -1.09 2.59 -13.86
C THR A 64 -0.72 3.91 -13.18
N GLU A 65 -1.46 4.96 -13.52
CA GLU A 65 -1.45 6.18 -12.72
C GLU A 65 -1.87 5.91 -11.28
N TRP A 66 -1.42 6.77 -10.38
CA TRP A 66 -1.86 6.75 -8.98
C TRP A 66 -3.33 7.14 -8.88
N CYS A 67 -4.09 6.39 -8.10
CA CYS A 67 -5.45 6.75 -7.72
C CYS A 67 -5.63 6.68 -6.20
N MET A 68 -6.50 7.52 -5.67
CA MET A 68 -6.88 7.45 -4.26
C MET A 68 -7.54 6.10 -3.99
N LEU A 69 -7.09 5.40 -2.95
CA LEU A 69 -7.71 4.15 -2.51
C LEU A 69 -9.17 4.40 -2.09
N HIS A 70 -9.37 5.48 -1.33
CA HIS A 70 -10.66 6.01 -0.95
C HIS A 70 -10.60 7.54 -0.96
N GLU A 71 -11.48 8.20 -1.71
CA GLU A 71 -11.68 9.66 -1.56
C GLU A 71 -12.36 9.98 -0.22
N GLN A 72 -13.27 9.11 0.19
CA GLN A 72 -13.91 9.10 1.51
C GLN A 72 -13.95 7.66 2.00
N TRP A 73 -13.50 7.46 3.23
CA TRP A 73 -13.54 6.15 3.86
C TRP A 73 -14.98 5.68 4.07
N PRO A 74 -15.28 4.38 3.91
CA PRO A 74 -16.61 3.87 4.17
C PRO A 74 -16.95 4.05 5.65
N ARG A 75 -18.24 4.24 5.96
CA ARG A 75 -18.72 4.27 7.34
C ARG A 75 -19.06 2.87 7.82
N GLN A 76 -18.81 2.60 9.10
CA GLN A 76 -19.32 1.43 9.81
C GLN A 76 -20.29 1.91 10.89
N HIS A 77 -21.59 1.65 10.66
CA HIS A 77 -22.67 2.31 11.40
C HIS A 77 -22.52 3.84 11.30
N ASP A 78 -22.46 4.54 12.44
CA ASP A 78 -22.32 5.99 12.51
C ASP A 78 -20.85 6.45 12.60
N PHE A 79 -19.88 5.55 12.44
CA PHE A 79 -18.45 5.86 12.60
C PHE A 79 -17.71 5.82 11.28
N ASP A 80 -16.69 6.68 11.15
CA ASP A 80 -15.73 6.60 10.05
C ASP A 80 -14.82 5.38 10.25
N LYS A 81 -14.59 4.64 9.17
CA LYS A 81 -13.77 3.43 9.19
C LYS A 81 -12.64 3.53 8.17
N GLU A 82 -11.42 3.61 8.67
CA GLU A 82 -10.23 3.45 7.85
C GLU A 82 -9.76 1.99 7.88
N GLU A 83 -9.28 1.48 6.75
CA GLU A 83 -8.70 0.14 6.70
C GLU A 83 -7.45 0.04 5.83
N GLY A 84 -6.45 -0.67 6.33
CA GLY A 84 -5.17 -0.86 5.68
C GLY A 84 -4.67 -2.28 5.85
N SER A 85 -4.32 -2.93 4.74
CA SER A 85 -3.62 -4.21 4.81
C SER A 85 -2.14 -3.97 5.13
N PHE A 86 -1.66 -4.54 6.23
CA PHE A 86 -0.27 -4.39 6.68
C PHE A 86 0.56 -5.68 6.54
N ALA A 87 -0.12 -6.82 6.40
CA ALA A 87 0.50 -8.10 6.08
C ALA A 87 -0.37 -8.87 5.08
N TRP A 88 0.26 -9.63 4.21
CA TRP A 88 -0.41 -10.40 3.18
C TRP A 88 0.45 -11.58 2.75
N CYS A 89 -0.20 -12.65 2.29
CA CYS A 89 0.46 -13.78 1.65
C CYS A 89 -0.50 -14.50 0.70
N HIS A 90 0.07 -15.31 -0.18
CA HIS A 90 -0.68 -16.29 -0.94
C HIS A 90 -0.60 -17.64 -0.20
N ASP A 91 -1.76 -18.22 0.15
CA ASP A 91 -1.83 -19.58 0.67
C ASP A 91 -1.92 -20.57 -0.50
N PRO A 92 -0.87 -21.36 -0.78
CA PRO A 92 -0.88 -22.30 -1.90
C PRO A 92 -1.82 -23.48 -1.70
N VAL A 93 -2.20 -23.82 -0.47
CA VAL A 93 -3.09 -24.97 -0.20
C VAL A 93 -4.51 -24.64 -0.61
N SER A 94 -5.01 -23.47 -0.21
CA SER A 94 -6.36 -23.02 -0.60
C SER A 94 -6.40 -22.19 -1.88
N SER A 95 -5.25 -21.83 -2.45
CA SER A 95 -5.12 -20.87 -3.58
C SER A 95 -5.79 -19.52 -3.28
N ARG A 96 -5.82 -19.13 -2.00
CA ARG A 96 -6.41 -17.87 -1.55
C ARG A 96 -5.34 -16.84 -1.30
N PHE A 97 -5.68 -15.59 -1.58
CA PHE A 97 -4.93 -14.46 -1.11
C PHE A 97 -5.41 -14.11 0.31
N VAL A 98 -4.50 -14.13 1.27
CA VAL A 98 -4.78 -13.83 2.67
C VAL A 98 -4.20 -12.46 2.98
N GLN A 99 -5.03 -11.61 3.59
CA GLN A 99 -4.64 -10.29 4.04
C GLN A 99 -4.99 -10.13 5.51
N VAL A 100 -4.03 -9.58 6.27
CA VAL A 100 -4.31 -9.05 7.59
C VAL A 100 -4.62 -7.57 7.41
N VAL A 101 -5.84 -7.20 7.79
CA VAL A 101 -6.37 -5.85 7.65
C VAL A 101 -6.43 -5.22 9.03
N PHE A 102 -5.72 -4.11 9.21
CA PHE A 102 -5.93 -3.22 10.34
C PHE A 102 -7.14 -2.35 10.04
N GLN A 103 -8.10 -2.32 10.97
CA GLN A 103 -9.30 -1.49 10.87
C GLN A 103 -9.30 -0.50 12.02
N ARG A 104 -9.52 0.77 11.68
CA ARG A 104 -9.67 1.85 12.65
C ARG A 104 -11.08 2.38 12.57
N ILE A 105 -11.76 2.42 13.71
CA ILE A 105 -13.10 3.00 13.86
C ILE A 105 -12.95 4.27 14.69
N THR A 106 -13.30 5.41 14.10
CA THR A 106 -13.19 6.71 14.77
C THR A 106 -14.53 7.09 15.39
N ILE A 107 -14.52 7.33 16.71
CA ILE A 107 -15.68 7.81 17.47
C ILE A 107 -15.52 9.31 17.69
N GLY A 108 -16.39 10.12 17.08
CA GLY A 108 -16.29 11.58 17.09
C GLY A 108 -15.64 12.14 15.82
N ALA A 109 -15.22 13.41 15.84
CA ALA A 109 -14.46 13.99 14.75
C ALA A 109 -13.00 13.53 14.83
N GLY A 110 -12.49 12.93 13.76
CA GLY A 110 -11.08 12.55 13.59
C GLY A 110 -10.18 13.68 13.11
#